data_AF-A0A0F7DC52-F1
#
_entry.id   AF-A0A0F7DC52-F1
#
_cell.length_a   1.000
_cell.length_b   1.000
_cell.length_c   1.000
_cell.angle_alpha   90.00
_cell.angle_beta   90.00
_cell.angle_gamma   90.00
#
_symmetry.space_group_name_H-M   'P 1'
#
loop_
_entity.id
_entity.type
_entity.pdbx_description
1 polymer ?
#
loop_
_entity_poly.entity_id
_entity_poly.type
_entity_poly.pdbx_seq_one_letter_code
_entity_poly.pdbx_strand_id
1 'polypeptide(L)'
;MGSRTLAFVILIALTIPALLSSGCADKQEAKVVFDTQHRPIFSSFEKMKGVFTEKGLEVVEGGIDDLGDARAYILTGPAHRVYEREIVDFVKGGGVLVIMIHIPPTNLMPLLKAFGMSADTSPIEHNVVKAIPSVETELSRDVESIVLYGAFRVSNPVFVEDKSVIRLSGEEKGVVGMKRFGEGYVILIGDDAAFMDTYIDSADNLKFVENLAEFILKNGKG
;
A
#
# COMPACT_ATOMS: atom_id res chain seq x y z
N MET A 1 -52.64 11.40 52.60
CA MET A 1 -51.73 12.30 51.85
C MET A 1 -50.32 11.78 52.01
N GLY A 2 -49.57 11.56 50.92
CA GLY A 2 -48.12 11.34 51.04
C GLY A 2 -47.49 10.38 50.04
N SER A 3 -47.49 10.76 48.77
CA SER A 3 -46.44 10.52 47.76
C SER A 3 -45.48 9.33 47.97
N ARG A 4 -45.75 8.19 47.31
CA ARG A 4 -44.75 7.12 47.11
C ARG A 4 -44.62 6.63 45.66
N THR A 5 -45.30 7.27 44.71
CA THR A 5 -45.41 6.77 43.33
C THR A 5 -44.51 7.49 42.32
N LEU A 6 -43.70 8.47 42.75
CA LEU A 6 -43.00 9.37 41.81
C LEU A 6 -41.52 9.02 41.53
N ALA A 7 -40.92 8.05 42.22
CA ALA A 7 -39.48 7.79 42.12
C ALA A 7 -39.07 6.80 41.03
N PHE A 8 -40.00 6.02 40.47
CA PHE A 8 -39.66 4.95 39.51
C PHE A 8 -39.79 5.34 38.03
N VAL A 9 -40.47 6.44 37.71
CA VAL A 9 -40.67 6.89 36.32
C VAL A 9 -39.50 7.75 35.82
N ILE A 10 -38.75 8.39 36.73
CA ILE A 10 -37.63 9.29 36.36
C ILE A 10 -36.34 8.51 36.04
N LEU A 11 -36.17 7.29 36.55
CA LEU A 11 -34.95 6.50 36.29
C LEU A 11 -34.94 5.85 34.89
N ILE A 12 -36.10 5.56 34.30
CA ILE A 12 -36.20 5.00 32.94
C ILE A 12 -36.08 6.11 31.87
N ALA A 13 -36.44 7.35 32.21
CA ALA A 13 -36.35 8.49 31.29
C ALA A 13 -34.92 9.01 31.07
N LEU A 14 -33.97 8.63 31.93
CA LEU A 14 -32.55 9.06 31.84
C LEU A 14 -31.62 8.00 31.25
N THR A 15 -32.07 6.75 31.07
CA THR A 15 -31.26 5.69 30.42
C THR A 15 -31.52 5.55 28.92
N ILE A 16 -32.59 6.17 28.40
CA ILE A 16 -32.95 6.09 26.97
C ILE A 16 -32.18 7.07 26.06
N PRO A 17 -31.72 8.28 26.49
CA PRO A 17 -30.98 9.17 25.59
C PRO A 17 -29.55 8.70 25.24
N ALA A 18 -28.96 7.79 26.01
CA ALA A 18 -27.59 7.29 25.77
C ALA A 18 -27.50 6.22 24.68
N LEU A 19 -28.63 5.65 24.26
CA LEU A 19 -28.70 4.63 23.19
C LEU A 19 -29.04 5.23 21.81
N LEU A 20 -29.34 6.53 21.73
CA LEU A 20 -29.63 7.24 20.47
C LEU A 20 -28.49 8.15 20.02
N SER A 21 -27.45 8.32 20.85
CA SER A 21 -26.23 9.06 20.50
C SER A 21 -25.10 8.18 19.95
N SER A 22 -25.32 6.87 19.77
CA SER A 22 -24.56 6.08 18.78
C SER A 22 -25.06 6.40 17.36
N GLY A 23 -25.27 7.70 17.10
CA GLY A 23 -25.55 8.22 15.78
C GLY A 23 -24.49 7.67 14.84
N CYS A 24 -24.93 7.26 13.67
CA CYS A 24 -24.11 6.83 12.56
C CYS A 24 -22.92 7.79 12.42
N ALA A 25 -21.79 7.46 13.06
CA ALA A 25 -20.53 7.99 12.63
C ALA A 25 -20.39 7.37 11.25
N ASP A 26 -20.64 8.19 10.22
CA ASP A 26 -20.33 7.83 8.85
C ASP A 26 -18.94 7.22 8.91
N LYS A 27 -18.90 5.91 8.64
CA LYS A 27 -17.71 5.12 8.82
C LYS A 27 -16.81 5.55 7.66
N GLN A 28 -16.06 6.63 7.89
CA GLN A 28 -15.25 7.26 6.86
C GLN A 28 -14.41 6.15 6.23
N GLU A 29 -14.68 5.91 4.95
CA GLU A 29 -14.06 4.80 4.25
C GLU A 29 -12.54 5.05 4.21
N ALA A 30 -11.78 3.98 4.36
CA ALA A 30 -10.34 4.09 4.47
C ALA A 30 -9.76 4.45 3.09
N LYS A 31 -9.33 5.70 2.91
CA LYS A 31 -8.95 6.22 1.60
C LYS A 31 -7.56 5.75 1.12
N VAL A 32 -7.44 5.41 -0.16
CA VAL A 32 -6.17 5.14 -0.86
C VAL A 32 -6.08 6.07 -2.05
N VAL A 33 -4.96 6.79 -2.16
CA VAL A 33 -4.71 7.71 -3.27
C VAL A 33 -3.82 7.01 -4.31
N PHE A 34 -4.37 6.80 -5.51
CA PHE A 34 -3.59 6.46 -6.70
C PHE A 34 -3.08 7.73 -7.35
N ASP A 35 -1.76 7.85 -7.44
CA ASP A 35 -1.14 9.03 -7.99
C ASP A 35 -1.34 9.13 -9.51
N THR A 36 -1.94 10.23 -9.92
CA THR A 36 -2.01 10.63 -11.34
C THR A 36 -1.16 11.88 -11.61
N GLN A 37 -0.76 12.61 -10.56
CA GLN A 37 0.01 13.85 -10.65
C GLN A 37 1.39 13.64 -11.30
N HIS A 38 2.06 12.51 -11.04
CA HIS A 38 3.39 12.22 -11.58
C HIS A 38 3.37 11.45 -12.90
N ARG A 39 2.21 11.44 -13.58
CA ARG A 39 2.00 10.86 -14.92
C ARG A 39 2.46 9.40 -14.98
N PRO A 40 1.69 8.47 -14.40
CA PRO A 40 2.02 7.06 -14.46
C PRO A 40 2.14 6.60 -15.92
N ILE A 41 3.10 5.72 -16.22
CA ILE A 41 3.32 5.23 -17.59
C ILE A 41 2.14 4.37 -18.06
N PHE A 42 1.55 3.60 -17.14
CA PHE A 42 0.35 2.82 -17.37
C PHE A 42 -0.86 3.39 -16.63
N SER A 43 -2.05 3.12 -17.16
CA SER A 43 -3.31 3.55 -16.55
C SER A 43 -4.29 2.40 -16.29
N SER A 44 -4.00 1.19 -16.74
CA SER A 44 -4.91 0.03 -16.68
C SER A 44 -4.71 -0.75 -15.36
N PHE A 45 -5.21 -0.20 -14.26
CA PHE A 45 -5.14 -0.79 -12.91
C PHE A 45 -6.53 -1.02 -12.29
N GLU A 46 -7.57 -1.11 -13.11
CA GLU A 46 -8.97 -1.17 -12.64
C GLU A 46 -9.25 -2.40 -11.78
N LYS A 47 -8.65 -3.56 -12.09
CA LYS A 47 -8.75 -4.76 -11.26
C LYS A 47 -8.11 -4.56 -9.89
N MET A 48 -6.91 -3.97 -9.86
CA MET A 48 -6.22 -3.67 -8.60
C MET A 48 -7.04 -2.70 -7.74
N LYS A 49 -7.56 -1.62 -8.34
CA LYS A 49 -8.45 -0.67 -7.66
C LYS A 49 -9.73 -1.37 -7.17
N GLY A 50 -10.30 -2.27 -7.98
CA GLY A 50 -11.44 -3.11 -7.63
C GLY A 50 -11.21 -3.93 -6.36
N VAL A 51 -10.05 -4.58 -6.24
CA VAL A 51 -9.68 -5.34 -5.02
C VAL A 51 -9.66 -4.43 -3.79
N PHE A 52 -9.16 -3.21 -3.91
CA PHE A 52 -9.15 -2.27 -2.78
C PHE A 52 -10.56 -1.85 -2.37
N THR A 53 -11.41 -1.51 -3.34
CA THR A 53 -12.82 -1.18 -3.11
C THR A 53 -13.56 -2.35 -2.46
N GLU A 54 -13.36 -3.58 -2.94
CA GLU A 54 -13.96 -4.80 -2.36
C GLU A 54 -13.52 -5.05 -0.91
N LYS A 55 -12.32 -4.60 -0.53
CA LYS A 55 -11.81 -4.66 0.85
C LYS A 55 -12.29 -3.48 1.71
N GLY A 56 -13.07 -2.54 1.17
CA GLY A 56 -13.62 -1.39 1.88
C GLY A 56 -12.68 -0.20 1.95
N LEU A 57 -11.75 -0.09 1.00
CA LEU A 57 -10.93 1.10 0.80
C LEU A 57 -11.57 2.01 -0.27
N GLU A 58 -11.71 3.30 0.02
CA GLU A 58 -12.11 4.27 -1.01
C GLU A 58 -10.90 4.56 -1.90
N VAL A 59 -11.03 4.33 -3.21
CA VAL A 59 -9.96 4.60 -4.16
C VAL A 59 -10.15 5.97 -4.80
N VAL A 60 -9.18 6.86 -4.59
CA VAL A 60 -9.16 8.21 -5.17
C VAL A 60 -7.99 8.34 -6.14
N GLU A 61 -8.27 8.77 -7.36
CA GLU A 61 -7.23 9.20 -8.30
C GLU A 61 -6.88 10.66 -8.01
N GLY A 62 -5.63 10.94 -7.67
CA GLY A 62 -5.26 12.26 -7.16
C GLY A 62 -3.76 12.46 -7.04
N GLY A 63 -3.37 13.25 -6.05
CA GLY A 63 -1.98 13.61 -5.79
C GLY A 63 -1.70 13.90 -4.32
N ILE A 64 -0.66 14.67 -4.07
CA ILE A 64 -0.19 14.97 -2.70
C ILE A 64 -1.23 15.73 -1.86
N ASP A 65 -2.08 16.52 -2.50
CA ASP A 65 -3.12 17.31 -1.84
C ASP A 65 -4.22 16.42 -1.22
N ASP A 66 -4.30 15.15 -1.64
CA ASP A 66 -5.28 14.18 -1.17
C ASP A 66 -4.79 13.33 0.02
N LEU A 67 -3.58 13.56 0.55
CA LEU A 67 -2.96 12.71 1.59
C LEU A 67 -3.50 12.91 3.02
N GLY A 68 -4.35 13.91 3.25
CA GLY A 68 -4.80 14.34 4.59
C GLY A 68 -5.30 13.20 5.47
N ASP A 69 -6.32 12.49 4.99
CA ASP A 69 -6.98 11.33 5.62
C ASP A 69 -6.71 10.00 4.88
N ALA A 70 -5.80 10.00 3.89
CA ALA A 70 -5.42 8.78 3.19
C ALA A 70 -4.70 7.80 4.11
N ARG A 71 -4.99 6.51 3.96
CA ARG A 71 -4.25 5.40 4.57
C ARG A 71 -3.02 5.03 3.76
N ALA A 72 -3.13 5.11 2.44
CA ALA A 72 -2.05 4.80 1.54
C ALA A 72 -1.97 5.76 0.35
N TYR A 73 -0.76 5.86 -0.20
CA TYR A 73 -0.45 6.57 -1.43
C TYR A 73 0.32 5.65 -2.37
N ILE A 74 -0.10 5.58 -3.64
CA ILE A 74 0.40 4.59 -4.60
C ILE A 74 0.96 5.31 -5.81
N LEU A 75 2.27 5.19 -6.00
CA LEU A 75 3.01 5.67 -7.16
C LEU A 75 3.18 4.53 -8.16
N THR A 76 2.35 4.46 -9.20
CA THR A 76 2.41 3.42 -10.25
C THR A 76 3.28 3.87 -11.41
N GLY A 77 4.58 3.54 -11.40
CA GLY A 77 5.49 3.85 -12.50
C GLY A 77 5.52 5.35 -12.87
N PRO A 78 5.82 6.27 -11.93
CA PRO A 78 5.79 7.69 -12.22
C PRO A 78 6.79 8.04 -13.33
N ALA A 79 6.34 8.78 -14.35
CA ALA A 79 7.24 9.26 -15.42
C ALA A 79 8.01 10.52 -15.00
N HIS A 80 7.47 11.27 -14.06
CA HIS A 80 8.06 12.52 -13.60
C HIS A 80 8.85 12.35 -12.30
N ARG A 81 9.70 13.33 -12.03
CA ARG A 81 10.47 13.47 -10.79
C ARG A 81 9.53 13.58 -9.59
N VAL A 82 9.77 12.79 -8.52
CA VAL A 82 9.05 12.84 -7.24
C VAL A 82 9.99 13.34 -6.12
N TYR A 83 9.68 14.48 -5.50
CA TYR A 83 10.52 15.25 -4.55
C TYR A 83 9.77 15.73 -3.30
N GLU A 84 8.49 15.41 -3.22
CA GLU A 84 7.53 16.01 -2.32
C GLU A 84 7.83 15.54 -0.89
N ARG A 85 8.18 16.49 -0.03
CA ARG A 85 8.47 16.24 1.38
C ARG A 85 7.20 15.75 2.10
N GLU A 86 6.05 16.16 1.61
CA GLU A 86 4.71 15.77 2.03
C GLU A 86 4.54 14.25 2.02
N ILE A 87 5.13 13.55 1.05
CA ILE A 87 5.11 12.07 1.00
C ILE A 87 5.92 11.48 2.16
N VAL A 88 7.09 12.06 2.46
CA VAL A 88 7.94 11.61 3.57
C VAL A 88 7.25 11.85 4.92
N ASP A 89 6.64 13.03 5.10
CA ASP A 89 5.90 13.38 6.32
C ASP A 89 4.64 12.52 6.47
N PHE A 90 3.96 12.21 5.37
CA PHE A 90 2.83 11.27 5.32
C PHE A 90 3.21 9.87 5.84
N VAL A 91 4.29 9.27 5.30
CA VAL A 91 4.75 7.96 5.75
C VAL A 91 5.20 8.01 7.20
N LYS A 92 5.98 9.03 7.58
CA LYS A 92 6.45 9.19 8.96
C LYS A 92 5.29 9.24 9.96
N GLY A 93 4.16 9.83 9.56
CA GLY A 93 2.93 9.94 10.35
C GLY A 93 2.03 8.70 10.33
N GLY A 94 2.45 7.57 9.75
CA GLY A 94 1.66 6.32 9.73
C GLY A 94 1.05 5.97 8.38
N GLY A 95 1.29 6.75 7.34
CA GLY A 95 0.85 6.41 5.98
C GLY A 95 1.62 5.22 5.39
N VAL A 96 0.97 4.48 4.49
CA VAL A 96 1.62 3.44 3.68
C VAL A 96 1.92 4.00 2.28
N LEU A 97 3.19 4.04 1.90
CA LEU A 97 3.60 4.39 0.55
C LEU A 97 3.90 3.12 -0.24
N VAL A 98 3.24 2.95 -1.39
CA VAL A 98 3.54 1.90 -2.36
C VAL A 98 4.15 2.55 -3.60
N ILE A 99 5.34 2.12 -3.99
CA ILE A 99 6.04 2.61 -5.18
C ILE A 99 6.24 1.43 -6.11
N MET A 100 5.78 1.55 -7.35
CA MET A 100 6.03 0.58 -8.41
C MET A 100 6.93 1.22 -9.46
N ILE A 101 7.99 0.51 -9.87
CA ILE A 101 8.99 1.02 -10.81
C ILE A 101 8.64 0.56 -12.22
N HIS A 102 8.63 1.48 -13.18
CA HIS A 102 8.51 1.16 -14.60
C HIS A 102 9.79 1.46 -15.40
N ILE A 103 10.36 2.64 -15.14
CA ILE A 103 11.57 3.16 -15.79
C ILE A 103 12.73 3.17 -14.78
N PRO A 104 13.99 3.27 -15.24
CA PRO A 104 15.13 3.44 -14.34
C PRO A 104 14.86 4.52 -13.29
N PRO A 105 14.97 4.21 -11.98
CA PRO A 105 14.37 4.97 -10.87
C PRO A 105 15.08 6.29 -10.55
N THR A 106 15.76 6.91 -11.53
CA THR A 106 16.44 8.21 -11.41
C THR A 106 15.50 9.33 -10.96
N ASN A 107 14.23 9.25 -11.34
CA ASN A 107 13.18 10.18 -10.95
C ASN A 107 12.71 9.98 -9.49
N LEU A 108 12.86 8.76 -8.96
CA LEU A 108 12.51 8.35 -7.59
C LEU A 108 13.69 8.42 -6.61
N MET A 109 14.94 8.48 -7.09
CA MET A 109 16.15 8.36 -6.26
C MET A 109 16.13 9.26 -5.00
N PRO A 110 15.70 10.54 -5.07
CA PRO A 110 15.72 11.42 -3.89
C PRO A 110 14.69 11.02 -2.84
N LEU A 111 13.52 10.54 -3.26
CA LEU A 111 12.52 9.96 -2.37
C LEU A 111 13.03 8.66 -1.74
N LEU A 112 13.58 7.75 -2.55
CA LEU A 112 14.16 6.48 -2.06
C LEU A 112 15.30 6.73 -1.06
N LYS A 113 16.17 7.71 -1.34
CA LYS A 113 17.24 8.13 -0.43
C LYS A 113 16.70 8.65 0.90
N ALA A 114 15.60 9.41 0.90
CA ALA A 114 14.97 9.89 2.13
C ALA A 114 14.48 8.73 3.01
N PHE A 115 14.01 7.64 2.41
CA PHE A 115 13.61 6.43 3.12
C PHE A 115 14.75 5.45 3.41
N GLY A 116 15.97 5.72 2.92
CA GLY A 116 17.09 4.79 2.98
C GLY A 116 16.76 3.46 2.30
N MET A 117 16.09 3.54 1.15
CA MET A 117 15.84 2.43 0.24
C MET A 117 16.58 2.68 -1.08
N SER A 118 16.79 1.62 -1.84
CA SER A 118 17.44 1.69 -3.14
C SER A 118 16.78 0.74 -4.15
N ALA A 119 16.97 1.05 -5.42
CA ALA A 119 16.64 0.18 -6.54
C ALA A 119 17.77 0.26 -7.58
N ASP A 120 17.95 -0.83 -8.34
CA ASP A 120 18.91 -0.88 -9.44
C ASP A 120 18.51 0.10 -10.55
N THR A 121 19.51 0.63 -11.26
CA THR A 121 19.29 1.52 -12.41
C THR A 121 19.07 0.77 -13.72
N SER A 122 19.24 -0.55 -13.69
CA SER A 122 19.07 -1.43 -14.85
C SER A 122 18.07 -2.53 -14.46
N PRO A 123 17.16 -2.90 -15.38
CA PRO A 123 16.23 -3.99 -15.13
C PRO A 123 16.99 -5.32 -15.06
N ILE A 124 16.35 -6.33 -14.48
CA ILE A 124 16.80 -7.71 -14.55
C ILE A 124 16.79 -8.14 -16.02
N GLU A 125 17.84 -8.86 -16.46
CA GLU A 125 18.04 -9.23 -17.86
C GLU A 125 16.89 -10.07 -18.46
N HIS A 126 16.17 -10.81 -17.61
CA HIS A 126 14.98 -11.56 -18.03
C HIS A 126 13.74 -10.68 -17.98
N ASN A 127 13.02 -10.60 -19.10
CA ASN A 127 11.79 -9.82 -19.20
C ASN A 127 10.66 -10.35 -18.32
N VAL A 128 10.66 -11.64 -17.96
CA VAL A 128 9.67 -12.23 -17.05
C VAL A 128 10.41 -12.82 -15.87
N VAL A 129 10.08 -12.34 -14.67
CA VAL A 129 10.72 -12.71 -13.42
C VAL A 129 9.69 -13.35 -12.52
N LYS A 130 9.86 -14.64 -12.22
CA LYS A 130 9.15 -15.29 -11.12
C LYS A 130 9.84 -14.92 -9.81
N ALA A 131 9.08 -14.55 -8.80
CA ALA A 131 9.59 -14.21 -7.49
C ALA A 131 8.83 -14.95 -6.39
N ILE A 132 9.58 -15.34 -5.37
CA ILE A 132 9.08 -16.11 -4.21
C ILE A 132 9.30 -15.29 -2.93
N PRO A 133 8.50 -15.51 -1.88
CA PRO A 133 8.75 -14.91 -0.58
C PRO A 133 10.15 -15.27 -0.06
N SER A 134 10.93 -14.26 0.36
CA SER A 134 12.18 -14.47 1.11
C SER A 134 11.97 -14.49 2.62
N VAL A 135 10.88 -13.89 3.07
CA VAL A 135 10.51 -13.76 4.49
C VAL A 135 8.98 -13.74 4.60
N GLU A 136 8.45 -14.44 5.59
CA GLU A 136 7.01 -14.46 5.87
C GLU A 136 6.56 -13.09 6.43
N THR A 137 5.64 -12.44 5.72
CA THR A 137 5.03 -11.16 6.09
C THR A 137 3.54 -11.18 5.75
N GLU A 138 2.82 -10.15 6.17
CA GLU A 138 1.42 -9.96 5.76
C GLU A 138 1.27 -9.87 4.23
N LEU A 139 2.28 -9.34 3.52
CA LEU A 139 2.27 -9.25 2.05
C LEU A 139 2.47 -10.60 1.37
N SER A 140 3.22 -11.52 1.99
CA SER A 140 3.59 -12.81 1.41
C SER A 140 2.74 -13.98 1.88
N ARG A 141 1.82 -13.75 2.82
CA ARG A 141 0.97 -14.78 3.40
C ARG A 141 0.17 -15.50 2.31
N ASP A 142 0.31 -16.82 2.26
CA ASP A 142 -0.34 -17.70 1.28
C ASP A 142 0.00 -17.36 -0.19
N VAL A 143 1.12 -16.68 -0.44
CA VAL A 143 1.64 -16.41 -1.79
C VAL A 143 2.76 -17.41 -2.07
N GLU A 144 2.57 -18.31 -3.03
CA GLU A 144 3.62 -19.22 -3.48
C GLU A 144 4.62 -18.45 -4.35
N SER A 145 4.12 -17.69 -5.34
CA SER A 145 4.97 -16.85 -6.18
C SER A 145 4.20 -15.77 -6.94
N ILE A 146 4.89 -14.67 -7.23
CA ILE A 146 4.41 -13.61 -8.12
C ILE A 146 5.25 -13.59 -9.41
N VAL A 147 4.70 -13.00 -10.47
CA VAL A 147 5.36 -12.81 -11.77
C VAL A 147 5.45 -11.33 -12.11
N LEU A 148 6.64 -10.87 -12.46
CA LEU A 148 6.93 -9.49 -12.83
C LEU A 148 7.47 -9.40 -14.26
N TYR A 149 7.28 -8.25 -14.93
CA TYR A 149 7.57 -8.00 -16.33
C TYR A 149 8.54 -6.82 -16.50
N GLY A 150 9.84 -7.11 -16.62
CA GLY A 150 10.88 -6.06 -16.73
C GLY A 150 11.31 -5.49 -15.38
N ALA A 151 11.31 -6.33 -14.34
CA ALA A 151 11.52 -5.89 -12.96
C ALA A 151 12.91 -5.32 -12.67
N PHE A 152 12.96 -4.37 -11.75
CA PHE A 152 14.17 -3.84 -11.12
C PHE A 152 14.42 -4.52 -9.77
N ARG A 153 15.69 -4.66 -9.37
CA ARG A 153 16.00 -5.12 -8.02
C ARG A 153 15.88 -3.98 -7.02
N VAL A 154 15.42 -4.29 -5.81
CA VAL A 154 15.11 -3.33 -4.75
C VAL A 154 15.70 -3.81 -3.41
N SER A 155 16.06 -2.87 -2.54
CA SER A 155 16.55 -3.14 -1.17
C SER A 155 15.45 -3.64 -0.22
N ASN A 156 15.85 -4.20 0.93
CA ASN A 156 14.95 -4.65 2.02
C ASN A 156 13.94 -5.72 1.56
N PRO A 157 14.41 -6.83 0.95
CA PRO A 157 13.54 -7.73 0.20
C PRO A 157 12.56 -8.50 1.06
N VAL A 158 11.32 -8.57 0.58
CA VAL A 158 10.27 -9.50 1.03
C VAL A 158 9.94 -10.54 -0.04
N PHE A 159 10.17 -10.21 -1.32
CA PHE A 159 10.18 -11.16 -2.42
C PHE A 159 11.51 -11.07 -3.14
N VAL A 160 12.09 -12.23 -3.43
CA VAL A 160 13.32 -12.37 -4.21
C VAL A 160 13.02 -13.12 -5.50
N GLU A 161 13.85 -12.88 -6.50
CA GLU A 161 13.82 -13.65 -7.74
C GLU A 161 13.98 -15.15 -7.42
N ASP A 162 13.09 -15.99 -7.98
CA ASP A 162 13.16 -17.46 -7.88
C ASP A 162 14.33 -17.97 -8.73
N LYS A 163 15.52 -17.76 -8.18
CA LYS A 163 16.77 -18.33 -8.62
C LYS A 163 17.28 -19.09 -7.44
N SER A 164 17.44 -20.39 -7.61
CA SER A 164 18.17 -21.25 -6.68
C SER A 164 19.60 -20.73 -6.48
N VAL A 165 19.68 -19.73 -5.59
CA VAL A 165 20.79 -19.06 -4.92
C VAL A 165 21.81 -18.33 -5.81
N ILE A 166 21.56 -17.05 -6.11
CA ILE A 166 22.65 -16.09 -6.40
C ILE A 166 22.97 -15.33 -5.11
N ARG A 167 24.04 -15.75 -4.43
CA ARG A 167 24.72 -14.90 -3.45
C ARG A 167 25.73 -14.03 -4.19
N LEU A 168 25.33 -12.83 -4.58
CA LEU A 168 26.28 -11.77 -4.89
C LEU A 168 26.68 -11.12 -3.56
N SER A 169 27.98 -11.06 -3.30
CA SER A 169 28.53 -10.32 -2.17
C SER A 169 28.17 -8.84 -2.30
N GLY A 170 27.17 -8.41 -1.53
CA GLY A 170 26.58 -7.08 -1.58
C GLY A 170 25.29 -7.03 -0.75
N GLU A 171 24.70 -5.85 -0.63
CA GLU A 171 23.40 -5.64 0.03
C GLU A 171 22.35 -6.62 -0.53
N GLU A 172 21.60 -7.30 0.34
CA GLU A 172 20.58 -8.26 -0.07
C GLU A 172 19.45 -7.52 -0.80
N LYS A 173 19.23 -7.86 -2.08
CA LYS A 173 18.21 -7.25 -2.94
C LYS A 173 17.22 -8.29 -3.43
N GLY A 174 15.99 -7.86 -3.63
CA GLY A 174 14.89 -8.65 -4.18
C GLY A 174 14.14 -7.87 -5.24
N VAL A 175 12.88 -8.21 -5.50
CA VAL A 175 12.02 -7.51 -6.47
C VAL A 175 10.82 -6.82 -5.82
N VAL A 176 10.51 -7.18 -4.57
CA VAL A 176 9.64 -6.40 -3.70
C VAL A 176 10.37 -6.19 -2.39
N GLY A 177 10.44 -4.94 -1.94
CA GLY A 177 11.06 -4.54 -0.70
C GLY A 177 10.07 -3.85 0.22
N MET A 178 10.22 -4.03 1.52
CA MET A 178 9.37 -3.40 2.53
C MET A 178 10.21 -2.87 3.67
N LYS A 179 9.93 -1.64 4.12
CA LYS A 179 10.63 -1.02 5.23
C LYS A 179 9.69 -0.15 6.06
N ARG A 180 9.74 -0.30 7.38
CA ARG A 180 9.07 0.64 8.30
C ARG A 180 9.83 1.97 8.34
N PHE A 181 9.11 3.09 8.32
CA PHE A 181 9.69 4.42 8.39
C PHE A 181 8.83 5.34 9.26
N GLY A 182 9.35 5.72 10.43
CA GLY A 182 8.52 6.33 11.46
C GLY A 182 7.40 5.39 11.88
N GLU A 183 6.16 5.88 11.87
CA GLU A 183 4.99 5.06 12.18
C GLU A 183 4.40 4.33 10.97
N GLY A 184 4.81 4.68 9.74
CA GLY A 184 4.29 4.10 8.51
C GLY A 184 5.25 3.14 7.81
N TYR A 185 4.93 2.83 6.56
CA TYR A 185 5.65 1.84 5.75
C TYR A 185 5.91 2.35 4.34
N VAL A 186 7.03 1.90 3.78
CA VAL A 186 7.35 2.03 2.35
C VAL A 186 7.45 0.63 1.76
N ILE A 187 6.68 0.39 0.72
CA ILE A 187 6.69 -0.83 -0.10
C ILE A 187 7.19 -0.43 -1.48
N LEU A 188 8.30 -1.02 -1.90
CA LEU A 188 8.94 -0.73 -3.17
C LEU A 188 8.89 -1.98 -4.04
N ILE A 189 8.17 -1.91 -5.16
CA ILE A 189 7.97 -3.01 -6.10
C ILE A 189 8.72 -2.67 -7.38
N GLY A 190 9.57 -3.60 -7.81
CA GLY A 190 10.43 -3.43 -8.97
C GLY A 190 9.72 -3.39 -10.31
N ASP A 191 8.40 -3.56 -10.35
CA ASP A 191 7.60 -3.57 -11.58
C ASP A 191 6.17 -3.11 -11.32
N ASP A 192 5.62 -2.25 -12.17
CA ASP A 192 4.21 -1.88 -12.16
C ASP A 192 3.36 -2.74 -13.10
N ALA A 193 3.94 -3.27 -14.19
CA ALA A 193 3.23 -4.06 -15.19
C ALA A 193 2.60 -5.32 -14.59
N ALA A 194 3.26 -5.95 -13.62
CA ALA A 194 2.76 -7.10 -12.84
C ALA A 194 1.31 -6.96 -12.34
N PHE A 195 0.86 -5.72 -12.09
CA PHE A 195 -0.46 -5.43 -11.51
C PHE A 195 -1.42 -4.73 -12.47
N MET A 196 -1.04 -4.58 -13.74
CA MET A 196 -1.96 -4.15 -14.78
C MET A 196 -3.06 -5.20 -14.99
N ASP A 197 -4.22 -4.79 -15.49
CA ASP A 197 -5.39 -5.67 -15.68
C ASP A 197 -5.10 -6.92 -16.55
N THR A 198 -4.10 -6.81 -17.43
CA THR A 198 -3.65 -7.89 -18.32
C THR A 198 -2.82 -8.95 -17.58
N TYR A 199 -2.09 -8.58 -16.54
CA TYR A 199 -1.08 -9.42 -15.91
C TYR A 199 -1.37 -9.77 -14.45
N ILE A 200 -2.28 -9.07 -13.79
CA ILE A 200 -2.62 -9.29 -12.37
C ILE A 200 -3.11 -10.72 -12.06
N ASP A 201 -3.63 -11.45 -13.04
CA ASP A 201 -4.04 -12.85 -12.86
C ASP A 201 -2.90 -13.86 -13.12
N SER A 202 -1.66 -13.38 -13.26
CA SER A 202 -0.48 -14.23 -13.45
C SER A 202 0.04 -14.73 -12.10
N ALA A 203 0.08 -16.05 -11.92
CA ALA A 203 0.44 -16.68 -10.64
C ALA A 203 -0.38 -16.07 -9.48
N ASP A 204 0.25 -15.74 -8.34
CA ASP A 204 -0.43 -15.20 -7.16
C ASP A 204 -0.39 -13.66 -7.10
N ASN A 205 -0.24 -12.96 -8.23
CA ASN A 205 -0.21 -11.49 -8.27
C ASN A 205 -1.48 -10.87 -7.66
N LEU A 206 -2.66 -11.39 -8.00
CA LEU A 206 -3.93 -10.96 -7.42
C LEU A 206 -3.96 -11.15 -5.90
N LYS A 207 -3.47 -12.31 -5.43
CA LYS A 207 -3.39 -12.63 -4.00
C LYS A 207 -2.46 -11.68 -3.26
N PHE A 208 -1.32 -11.32 -3.86
CA PHE A 208 -0.43 -10.29 -3.32
C PHE A 208 -1.13 -8.93 -3.21
N VAL A 209 -1.94 -8.54 -4.21
CA VAL A 209 -2.74 -7.29 -4.15
C VAL A 209 -3.80 -7.35 -3.05
N GLU A 210 -4.48 -8.48 -2.86
CA GLU A 210 -5.41 -8.68 -1.74
C GLU A 210 -4.72 -8.51 -0.38
N ASN A 211 -3.53 -9.11 -0.22
CA ASN A 211 -2.71 -8.97 0.98
C ASN A 211 -2.26 -7.52 1.19
N LEU A 212 -1.91 -6.80 0.13
CA LEU A 212 -1.56 -5.39 0.18
C LEU A 212 -2.74 -4.54 0.66
N ALA A 213 -3.96 -4.81 0.18
CA ALA A 213 -5.17 -4.13 0.61
C ALA A 213 -5.42 -4.32 2.13
N GLU A 214 -5.30 -5.56 2.60
CA GLU A 214 -5.45 -5.90 4.02
C GLU A 214 -4.35 -5.27 4.88
N PHE A 215 -3.11 -5.25 4.37
CA PHE A 215 -1.99 -4.58 5.01
C PHE A 215 -2.28 -3.09 5.20
N ILE A 216 -2.80 -2.41 4.17
CA ILE A 216 -3.16 -0.98 4.22
C ILE A 216 -4.28 -0.74 5.25
N LEU A 217 -5.31 -1.57 5.27
CA LEU A 217 -6.40 -1.46 6.26
C LEU A 217 -5.91 -1.63 7.70
N LYS A 218 -4.94 -2.50 7.92
CA LYS A 218 -4.41 -2.78 9.26
C LYS A 218 -3.39 -1.76 9.73
N ASN A 219 -2.52 -1.31 8.82
CA ASN A 219 -1.29 -0.57 9.18
C ASN A 219 -1.28 0.90 8.74
N GLY A 220 -2.15 1.31 7.82
CA GLY A 220 -2.28 2.71 7.45
C GLY A 220 -2.98 3.52 8.54
N LYS A 221 -2.56 4.79 8.71
CA LYS A 221 -3.20 5.71 9.66
C LYS A 221 -4.73 5.74 9.45
N GLY A 222 -5.47 5.81 10.55
CA GLY A 222 -6.92 6.00 10.61
C GLY A 222 -7.26 7.19 11.49
#